data_AF-A0A7X4KDQ2-F1
#
_entry.id   AF-A0A7X4KDQ2-F1
#
_cell.length_a   1.000
_cell.length_b   1.000
_cell.length_c   1.000
_cell.angle_alpha   90.00
_cell.angle_beta   90.00
_cell.angle_gamma   90.00
#
_symmetry.space_group_name_H-M   'P 1'
#
loop_
_entity.id
_entity.type
_entity.pdbx_description
1 polymer ?
#
loop_
_entity_poly.entity_id
_entity_poly.type
_entity_poly.pdbx_seq_one_letter_code
_entity_poly.pdbx_strand_id
1 'polypeptide(L)'
;MNLISWEQYKALVGEHIRTRRNMVYRGQRNATWSLTSALHRTPFVRNVGDMLVYINQVLPQVQEAVEAWTGKSWDLSSELGLAEFLAFLQHNGFPTPILDWSSSPFIAAYFAFEGVDSFSVQSENVAIYCFDEEAWVRDKPQSKDVADERPNVSMLRPRIIGNHKLAAQQGCFTWSNVVDIEAHIRANETDATKYLTKYEIPSELRPVVMRELSLMGISAIQLMPSVEAVCKKAFEDMVARHLQNPPKKILSYEDSSREPNRFAVRGKFQDKQSVLSFNPQRMASAQTPSATPYKRKTS
;
A
#
# COMPACT_ATOMS: atom_id res chain seq x y z
N MET A 1 -1.48 -22.26 7.87
CA MET A 1 -0.51 -21.36 7.22
C MET A 1 -0.03 -22.05 5.97
N ASN A 2 -0.14 -21.41 4.80
CA ASN A 2 0.31 -21.97 3.52
C ASN A 2 1.59 -21.26 3.08
N LEU A 3 2.72 -21.67 3.66
CA LEU A 3 4.04 -21.26 3.18
C LEU A 3 4.30 -21.95 1.84
N ILE A 4 4.53 -21.17 0.80
CA ILE A 4 4.72 -21.66 -0.57
C ILE A 4 5.86 -20.95 -1.27
N SER A 5 6.43 -21.60 -2.28
CA SER A 5 7.41 -21.00 -3.17
C SER A 5 6.75 -20.09 -4.21
N TRP A 6 7.57 -19.27 -4.87
CA TRP A 6 7.11 -18.44 -5.99
C TRP A 6 6.54 -19.27 -7.16
N GLU A 7 7.16 -20.41 -7.46
CA GLU A 7 6.68 -21.31 -8.51
C GLU A 7 5.33 -21.96 -8.16
N GLN A 8 5.16 -22.37 -6.90
CA GLN A 8 3.88 -22.87 -6.42
C GLN A 8 2.79 -21.81 -6.51
N TYR A 9 3.09 -20.55 -6.16
CA TYR A 9 2.15 -19.44 -6.30
C TYR A 9 1.73 -19.24 -7.77
N LYS A 10 2.70 -19.20 -8.71
CA LYS A 10 2.41 -19.11 -10.15
C LYS A 10 1.53 -20.26 -10.64
N ALA A 11 1.78 -21.49 -10.20
CA ALA A 11 0.98 -22.65 -10.57
C ALA A 11 -0.47 -22.56 -10.04
N LEU A 12 -0.66 -22.11 -8.80
CA LEU A 12 -1.98 -21.90 -8.18
C LEU A 12 -2.78 -20.82 -8.92
N VAL A 13 -2.13 -19.71 -9.26
CA VAL A 13 -2.73 -18.66 -10.09
C VAL A 13 -3.17 -19.22 -11.45
N GLY A 14 -2.36 -20.08 -12.07
CA GLY A 14 -2.73 -20.78 -13.30
C GLY A 14 -4.00 -21.63 -13.18
N GLU A 15 -4.21 -22.30 -12.05
CA GLU A 15 -5.44 -23.05 -11.76
C GLU A 15 -6.66 -22.13 -11.60
N HIS A 16 -6.53 -21.02 -10.87
CA HIS A 16 -7.62 -20.05 -10.71
C HIS A 16 -8.10 -19.51 -12.07
N ILE A 17 -7.17 -19.22 -12.98
CA ILE A 17 -7.46 -18.76 -14.33
C ILE A 17 -8.18 -19.86 -15.13
N ARG A 18 -7.69 -21.11 -15.08
CA ARG A 18 -8.30 -22.25 -15.79
C ARG A 18 -9.72 -22.53 -15.31
N THR A 19 -9.97 -22.39 -14.02
CA THR A 19 -11.30 -22.59 -13.40
C THR A 19 -12.21 -21.37 -13.53
N ARG A 20 -11.74 -20.27 -14.14
CA ARG A 20 -12.47 -19.01 -14.34
C ARG A 20 -13.08 -18.45 -13.05
N ARG A 21 -12.40 -18.64 -11.92
CA ARG A 21 -12.86 -18.08 -10.65
C ARG A 21 -12.57 -16.59 -10.62
N ASN A 22 -13.59 -15.78 -10.31
CA ASN A 22 -13.43 -14.35 -10.09
C ASN A 22 -12.81 -14.11 -8.72
N MET A 23 -11.48 -14.14 -8.69
CA MET A 23 -10.67 -13.90 -7.51
C MET A 23 -10.10 -12.50 -7.53
N VAL A 24 -10.06 -11.86 -6.36
CA VAL A 24 -9.31 -10.62 -6.14
C VAL A 24 -8.20 -10.86 -5.12
N TYR A 25 -7.11 -10.11 -5.24
CA TYR A 25 -5.86 -10.39 -4.56
C TYR A 25 -5.35 -9.16 -3.81
N ARG A 26 -4.71 -9.36 -2.66
CA ARG A 26 -4.08 -8.29 -1.87
C ARG A 26 -2.73 -8.73 -1.33
N GLY A 27 -1.69 -7.98 -1.66
CA GLY A 27 -0.35 -8.16 -1.10
C GLY A 27 -0.15 -7.41 0.21
N GLN A 28 0.59 -8.02 1.14
CA GLN A 28 1.04 -7.40 2.38
C GLN A 28 2.51 -7.77 2.62
N ARG A 29 3.34 -6.77 2.92
CA ARG A 29 4.78 -6.96 3.17
C ARG A 29 5.14 -7.73 4.43
N ASN A 30 4.17 -7.94 5.31
CA ASN A 30 4.36 -8.68 6.55
C ASN A 30 3.22 -9.69 6.70
N ALA A 31 3.58 -10.96 6.74
CA ALA A 31 2.61 -12.05 6.85
C ALA A 31 1.84 -12.08 8.18
N THR A 32 2.32 -11.42 9.24
CA THR A 32 1.61 -11.36 10.52
C THR A 32 0.46 -10.35 10.53
N TRP A 33 0.34 -9.51 9.51
CA TRP A 33 -0.72 -8.52 9.43
C TRP A 33 -2.05 -9.14 8.98
N SER A 34 -3.11 -8.80 9.70
CA SER A 34 -4.49 -9.09 9.33
C SER A 34 -5.01 -8.15 8.24
N LEU A 35 -6.18 -8.47 7.69
CA LEU A 35 -6.93 -7.55 6.84
C LEU A 35 -7.63 -6.48 7.70
N THR A 36 -7.02 -5.30 7.77
CA THR A 36 -7.56 -4.14 8.51
C THR A 36 -7.39 -2.87 7.67
N SER A 37 -8.47 -2.09 7.51
CA SER A 37 -8.47 -0.84 6.73
C SER A 37 -7.58 0.23 7.37
N ALA A 38 -7.28 1.31 6.64
CA ALA A 38 -6.52 2.42 7.20
C ALA A 38 -7.24 3.06 8.39
N LEU A 39 -8.57 3.20 8.30
CA LEU A 39 -9.39 3.75 9.38
C LEU A 39 -9.40 2.85 10.63
N HIS A 40 -9.57 1.54 10.47
CA HIS A 40 -9.61 0.60 11.58
C HIS A 40 -8.27 0.40 12.29
N ARG A 41 -7.16 0.85 11.69
CA ARG A 41 -5.85 0.93 12.39
C ARG A 41 -5.73 2.15 13.29
N THR A 42 -6.63 3.12 13.17
CA THR A 42 -6.63 4.32 14.01
C THR A 42 -7.31 4.04 15.35
N PRO A 43 -7.00 4.80 16.41
CA PRO A 43 -7.73 4.70 17.67
C PRO A 43 -9.15 5.29 17.60
N PHE A 44 -9.54 5.92 16.48
CA PHE A 44 -10.81 6.63 16.34
C PHE A 44 -12.00 5.70 16.10
N VAL A 45 -11.77 4.53 15.50
CA VAL A 45 -12.82 3.59 15.16
C VAL A 45 -12.48 2.20 15.69
N ARG A 46 -13.20 1.77 16.73
CA ARG A 46 -13.01 0.47 17.39
C ARG A 46 -14.25 -0.42 17.34
N ASN A 47 -15.41 0.14 17.02
CA ASN A 47 -16.69 -0.56 16.97
C ASN A 47 -17.65 0.12 15.99
N VAL A 48 -18.82 -0.48 15.81
CA VAL A 48 -19.87 0.01 14.90
C VAL A 48 -20.38 1.41 15.29
N GLY A 49 -20.48 1.72 16.59
CA GLY A 49 -20.87 3.05 17.05
C GLY A 49 -19.87 4.13 16.63
N ASP A 50 -18.57 3.86 16.73
CA ASP A 50 -17.54 4.79 16.26
C ASP A 50 -17.59 4.95 14.73
N MET A 51 -17.92 3.88 13.99
CA MET A 51 -18.15 3.95 12.55
C MET A 51 -19.29 4.90 12.21
N LEU A 52 -20.41 4.85 12.94
CA LEU A 52 -21.53 5.78 12.75
C LEU A 52 -21.12 7.23 13.01
N VAL A 53 -20.28 7.50 14.01
CA VAL A 53 -19.73 8.83 14.25
C VAL A 53 -18.86 9.28 13.08
N TYR A 54 -17.97 8.41 12.59
CA TYR A 54 -17.15 8.70 11.42
C TYR A 54 -18.02 9.07 10.19
N ILE A 55 -19.04 8.27 9.90
CA ILE A 55 -19.92 8.46 8.73
C ILE A 55 -20.76 9.73 8.85
N ASN A 56 -21.40 9.95 10.01
CA ASN A 56 -22.39 11.02 10.16
C ASN A 56 -21.77 12.37 10.53
N GLN A 57 -20.55 12.39 11.07
CA GLN A 57 -19.93 13.62 11.57
C GLN A 57 -18.62 13.95 10.85
N VAL A 58 -17.74 12.96 10.65
CA VAL A 58 -16.40 13.21 10.08
C VAL A 58 -16.45 13.31 8.57
N LEU A 59 -17.09 12.34 7.90
CA LEU A 59 -17.12 12.27 6.44
C LEU A 59 -17.74 13.52 5.77
N PRO A 60 -18.84 14.12 6.28
CA PRO A 60 -19.40 15.34 5.71
C PRO A 60 -18.47 16.56 5.83
N GLN A 61 -17.76 16.71 6.96
CA GLN A 61 -16.81 17.81 7.15
C GLN A 61 -15.61 17.67 6.19
N VAL A 62 -15.14 16.44 6.00
CA VAL A 62 -14.05 16.15 5.06
C VAL A 62 -14.52 16.37 3.62
N GLN A 63 -15.76 15.99 3.29
CA GLN A 63 -16.36 16.26 1.99
C GLN A 63 -16.37 17.75 1.69
N GLU A 64 -16.93 18.57 2.58
CA GLU A 64 -16.99 20.02 2.40
C GLU A 64 -15.60 20.62 2.12
N ALA A 65 -14.59 20.24 2.91
CA ALA A 65 -13.21 20.73 2.74
C ALA A 65 -12.58 20.28 1.41
N VAL A 66 -12.80 19.02 1.00
CA VAL A 66 -12.27 18.48 -0.26
C VAL A 66 -12.96 19.08 -1.48
N GLU A 67 -14.28 19.22 -1.45
CA GLU A 67 -15.06 19.83 -2.52
C GLU A 67 -14.70 21.30 -2.71
N ALA A 68 -14.51 22.05 -1.61
CA ALA A 68 -14.06 23.44 -1.66
C ALA A 68 -12.69 23.61 -2.33
N TRP A 69 -11.76 22.67 -2.12
CA TRP A 69 -10.43 22.72 -2.72
C TRP A 69 -10.42 22.24 -4.18
N THR A 70 -11.15 21.16 -4.48
CA THR A 70 -11.09 20.50 -5.78
C THR A 70 -12.06 21.09 -6.81
N GLY A 71 -13.10 21.80 -6.36
CA GLY A 71 -14.21 22.25 -7.20
C GLY A 71 -15.06 21.11 -7.77
N LYS A 72 -14.87 19.87 -7.29
CA LYS A 72 -15.68 18.70 -7.62
C LYS A 72 -16.75 18.50 -6.55
N SER A 73 -17.82 17.80 -6.89
CA SER A 73 -18.82 17.37 -5.92
C SER A 73 -19.12 15.88 -6.09
N TRP A 74 -19.37 15.20 -4.98
CA TRP A 74 -19.72 13.78 -4.91
C TRP A 74 -21.09 13.61 -4.25
N ASP A 75 -21.93 12.77 -4.85
CA ASP A 75 -23.19 12.38 -4.24
C ASP A 75 -22.98 11.19 -3.29
N LEU A 76 -22.76 11.47 -2.00
CA LEU A 76 -22.58 10.43 -0.98
C LEU A 76 -23.86 9.64 -0.67
N SER A 77 -25.03 10.10 -1.13
CA SER A 77 -26.28 9.31 -1.03
C SER A 77 -26.33 8.20 -2.07
N SER A 78 -25.54 8.33 -3.15
CA SER A 78 -25.35 7.28 -4.14
C SER A 78 -24.17 6.38 -3.80
N GLU A 79 -24.34 5.07 -3.99
CA GLU A 79 -23.27 4.08 -3.82
C GLU A 79 -22.01 4.45 -4.63
N LEU A 80 -22.20 4.85 -5.89
CA LEU A 80 -21.10 5.21 -6.78
C LEU A 80 -20.37 6.47 -6.32
N GLY A 81 -21.09 7.51 -5.91
CA GLY A 81 -20.50 8.76 -5.44
C GLY A 81 -19.74 8.57 -4.12
N LEU A 82 -20.30 7.79 -3.19
CA LEU A 82 -19.60 7.38 -1.97
C LEU A 82 -18.32 6.60 -2.29
N ALA A 83 -18.40 5.60 -3.19
CA ALA A 83 -17.23 4.80 -3.58
C ALA A 83 -16.10 5.66 -4.16
N GLU A 84 -16.46 6.59 -5.04
CA GLU A 84 -15.52 7.52 -5.66
C GLU A 84 -14.89 8.46 -4.63
N PHE A 85 -15.68 8.96 -3.69
CA PHE A 85 -15.19 9.84 -2.65
C PHE A 85 -14.25 9.11 -1.69
N LEU A 86 -14.60 7.91 -1.21
CA LEU A 86 -13.72 7.10 -0.36
C LEU A 86 -12.42 6.71 -1.08
N ALA A 87 -12.50 6.33 -2.35
CA ALA A 87 -11.30 6.04 -3.15
C ALA A 87 -10.43 7.29 -3.32
N PHE A 88 -11.02 8.47 -3.53
CA PHE A 88 -10.30 9.73 -3.61
C PHE A 88 -9.60 10.08 -2.29
N LEU A 89 -10.29 9.92 -1.16
CA LEU A 89 -9.73 10.16 0.17
C LEU A 89 -8.54 9.24 0.45
N GLN A 90 -8.69 7.94 0.21
CA GLN A 90 -7.63 6.98 0.44
C GLN A 90 -6.38 7.27 -0.41
N HIS A 91 -6.59 7.67 -1.67
CA HIS A 91 -5.49 8.04 -2.56
C HIS A 91 -4.68 9.23 -2.06
N ASN A 92 -5.34 10.16 -1.37
CA ASN A 92 -4.73 11.37 -0.82
C ASN A 92 -4.31 11.18 0.66
N GLY A 93 -4.28 9.93 1.15
CA GLY A 93 -3.75 9.58 2.47
C GLY A 93 -4.71 9.78 3.63
N PHE A 94 -5.99 10.09 3.37
CA PHE A 94 -7.00 10.15 4.42
C PHE A 94 -7.44 8.72 4.80
N PRO A 95 -7.52 8.37 6.09
CA PRO A 95 -7.86 7.02 6.51
C PRO A 95 -9.34 6.71 6.21
N THR A 96 -9.59 5.63 5.47
CA THR A 96 -10.93 5.21 5.05
C THR A 96 -11.25 3.78 5.50
N PRO A 97 -12.54 3.40 5.59
CA PRO A 97 -12.98 2.05 5.98
C PRO A 97 -12.83 1.02 4.85
N ILE A 98 -12.22 1.39 3.71
CA ILE A 98 -12.08 0.51 2.56
C ILE A 98 -10.71 -0.18 2.55
N LEU A 99 -10.64 -1.35 1.91
CA LEU A 99 -9.41 -2.09 1.63
C LEU A 99 -9.24 -2.25 0.13
N ASP A 100 -8.01 -2.06 -0.36
CA ASP A 100 -7.65 -2.27 -1.76
C ASP A 100 -7.45 -3.74 -2.09
N TRP A 101 -7.96 -4.14 -3.24
CA TRP A 101 -7.72 -5.43 -3.87
C TRP A 101 -7.36 -5.21 -5.33
N SER A 102 -6.65 -6.14 -5.94
CA SER A 102 -6.36 -6.15 -7.37
C SER A 102 -6.96 -7.39 -8.00
N SER A 103 -7.54 -7.29 -9.19
CA SER A 103 -7.89 -8.47 -9.98
C SER A 103 -6.65 -9.20 -10.52
N SER A 104 -5.46 -8.58 -10.46
CA SER A 104 -4.21 -9.20 -10.89
C SER A 104 -3.46 -9.81 -9.70
N PRO A 105 -3.24 -11.14 -9.69
CA PRO A 105 -2.44 -11.80 -8.66
C PRO A 105 -0.97 -11.34 -8.65
N PHE A 106 -0.46 -10.89 -9.80
CA PHE A 106 0.92 -10.42 -9.94
C PHE A 106 1.09 -8.97 -9.49
N ILE A 107 0.07 -8.13 -9.65
CA ILE A 107 0.06 -6.78 -9.05
C ILE A 107 -0.03 -6.89 -7.53
N ALA A 108 -0.86 -7.80 -7.00
CA ALA A 108 -0.88 -8.07 -5.57
C ALA A 108 0.48 -8.58 -5.06
N ALA A 109 1.15 -9.48 -5.79
CA ALA A 109 2.50 -9.91 -5.45
C ALA A 109 3.50 -8.74 -5.43
N TYR A 110 3.44 -7.83 -6.41
CA TYR A 110 4.25 -6.62 -6.41
C TYR A 110 4.07 -5.81 -5.11
N PHE A 111 2.83 -5.58 -4.66
CA PHE A 111 2.56 -4.87 -3.42
C PHE A 111 3.01 -5.62 -2.15
N ALA A 112 3.05 -6.96 -2.20
CA ALA A 112 3.60 -7.76 -1.12
C ALA A 112 5.13 -7.55 -1.00
N PHE A 113 5.84 -7.43 -2.11
CA PHE A 113 7.31 -7.39 -2.13
C PHE A 113 7.94 -6.00 -2.21
N GLU A 114 7.28 -4.98 -2.76
CA GLU A 114 7.91 -3.69 -3.06
C GLU A 114 8.54 -3.02 -1.83
N GLY A 115 7.92 -3.18 -0.66
CA GLY A 115 8.31 -2.57 0.61
C GLY A 115 9.20 -3.44 1.50
N VAL A 116 9.60 -4.64 1.05
CA VAL A 116 10.57 -5.47 1.77
C VAL A 116 11.95 -4.85 1.62
N ASP A 117 12.65 -4.61 2.73
CA ASP A 117 14.04 -4.16 2.66
C ASP A 117 14.96 -5.35 2.34
N SER A 118 15.76 -5.22 1.28
CA SER A 118 16.68 -6.25 0.82
C SER A 118 17.94 -6.38 1.69
N PHE A 119 18.20 -5.41 2.56
CA PHE A 119 19.36 -5.40 3.46
C PHE A 119 18.99 -5.67 4.92
N SER A 120 17.74 -5.40 5.30
CA SER A 120 17.23 -5.67 6.65
C SER A 120 15.78 -6.17 6.61
N VAL A 121 15.60 -7.47 6.40
CA VAL A 121 14.28 -8.08 6.28
C VAL A 121 13.49 -7.88 7.57
N GLN A 122 12.39 -7.13 7.50
CA GLN A 122 11.57 -6.81 8.67
C GLN A 122 10.56 -7.91 9.04
N SER A 123 10.28 -8.83 8.11
CA SER A 123 9.35 -9.95 8.26
C SER A 123 9.86 -11.13 7.44
N GLU A 124 9.89 -12.32 8.01
CA GLU A 124 10.37 -13.54 7.33
C GLU A 124 9.59 -13.82 6.03
N ASN A 125 8.27 -13.59 6.07
CA ASN A 125 7.38 -13.82 4.95
C ASN A 125 6.57 -12.57 4.59
N VAL A 126 6.27 -12.43 3.31
CA VAL A 126 5.17 -11.59 2.81
C VAL A 126 3.89 -12.43 2.74
N ALA A 127 2.73 -11.77 2.71
CA ALA A 127 1.45 -12.45 2.50
C ALA A 127 0.77 -11.97 1.21
N ILE A 128 0.14 -12.90 0.50
CA ILE A 128 -0.80 -12.60 -0.57
C ILE A 128 -2.13 -13.26 -0.24
N TYR A 129 -3.14 -12.42 -0.05
CA TYR A 129 -4.52 -12.84 0.15
C TYR A 129 -5.19 -13.03 -1.22
N CYS A 130 -5.99 -14.08 -1.33
CA CYS A 130 -6.85 -14.40 -2.46
C CYS A 130 -8.28 -14.51 -1.95
N PHE A 131 -9.17 -13.66 -2.45
CA PHE A 131 -10.55 -13.56 -2.00
C PHE A 131 -11.50 -13.93 -3.16
N ASP A 132 -12.35 -14.92 -2.92
CA ASP A 132 -13.39 -15.39 -3.84
C ASP A 132 -14.57 -14.42 -3.80
N GLU A 133 -14.42 -13.33 -4.55
CA GLU A 133 -15.41 -12.25 -4.65
C GLU A 133 -16.77 -12.78 -5.08
N GLU A 134 -16.79 -13.64 -6.10
CA GLU A 134 -18.02 -14.16 -6.67
C GLU A 134 -18.78 -15.04 -5.67
N ALA A 135 -18.08 -15.94 -4.97
CA ALA A 135 -18.71 -16.72 -3.92
C ALA A 135 -19.20 -15.84 -2.76
N TRP A 136 -18.41 -14.85 -2.34
CA TRP A 136 -18.79 -13.96 -1.25
C TRP A 136 -20.02 -13.12 -1.57
N VAL A 137 -20.06 -12.50 -2.75
CA VAL A 137 -21.20 -11.69 -3.21
C VAL A 137 -22.46 -12.54 -3.37
N ARG A 138 -22.32 -13.79 -3.82
CA ARG A 138 -23.44 -14.74 -3.95
C ARG A 138 -24.00 -15.14 -2.59
N ASP A 139 -23.13 -15.45 -1.63
CA ASP A 139 -23.52 -16.13 -0.40
C ASP A 139 -23.78 -15.17 0.77
N LYS A 140 -23.26 -13.94 0.72
CA LYS A 140 -23.29 -12.99 1.84
C LYS A 140 -23.97 -11.67 1.46
N PRO A 141 -24.76 -11.08 2.37
CA PRO A 141 -25.38 -9.79 2.14
C PRO A 141 -24.33 -8.73 1.77
N GLN A 142 -24.58 -8.04 0.66
CA GLN A 142 -23.81 -6.87 0.28
C GLN A 142 -24.55 -5.65 0.82
N SER A 143 -23.98 -5.02 1.85
CA SER A 143 -24.50 -3.77 2.38
C SER A 143 -23.74 -2.61 1.78
N LYS A 144 -24.50 -1.71 1.16
CA LYS A 144 -24.01 -0.51 0.50
C LYS A 144 -24.38 0.74 1.28
N ASP A 145 -25.17 0.56 2.33
CA ASP A 145 -25.48 1.58 3.31
C ASP A 145 -24.35 1.61 4.33
N VAL A 146 -23.62 2.72 4.37
CA VAL A 146 -22.55 2.91 5.34
C VAL A 146 -23.07 2.92 6.76
N ALA A 147 -24.32 3.33 6.98
CA ALA A 147 -24.96 3.35 8.28
C ALA A 147 -25.48 1.98 8.72
N ASP A 148 -25.32 0.92 7.92
CA ASP A 148 -25.69 -0.43 8.34
C ASP A 148 -24.84 -0.86 9.54
N GLU A 149 -25.52 -1.15 10.65
CA GLU A 149 -24.89 -1.55 11.90
C GLU A 149 -24.52 -3.05 11.90
N ARG A 150 -25.03 -3.83 10.94
CA ARG A 150 -24.71 -5.25 10.84
C ARG A 150 -23.26 -5.41 10.40
N PRO A 151 -22.46 -6.24 11.09
CA PRO A 151 -21.10 -6.55 10.66
C PRO A 151 -21.10 -7.04 9.22
N ASN A 152 -20.41 -6.32 8.34
CA ASN A 152 -20.40 -6.65 6.92
C ASN A 152 -19.06 -6.33 6.25
N VAL A 153 -18.80 -7.05 5.18
CA VAL A 153 -17.72 -6.81 4.23
C VAL A 153 -18.38 -6.84 2.86
N SER A 154 -18.36 -5.72 2.16
CA SER A 154 -19.10 -5.56 0.90
C SER A 154 -18.18 -5.10 -0.22
N MET A 155 -18.38 -5.63 -1.42
CA MET A 155 -17.60 -5.22 -2.58
C MET A 155 -17.97 -3.81 -3.02
N LEU A 156 -16.96 -3.01 -3.33
CA LEU A 156 -17.08 -1.63 -3.74
C LEU A 156 -16.22 -1.36 -4.98
N ARG A 157 -16.87 -1.07 -6.10
CA ARG A 157 -16.23 -0.84 -7.39
C ARG A 157 -16.61 0.55 -7.92
N PRO A 158 -15.81 1.59 -7.64
CA PRO A 158 -16.06 2.92 -8.19
C PRO A 158 -15.81 2.94 -9.70
N ARG A 159 -16.32 3.97 -10.38
CA ARG A 159 -15.95 4.20 -11.78
C ARG A 159 -14.46 4.55 -11.84
N ILE A 160 -13.81 4.08 -12.90
CA ILE A 160 -12.37 4.29 -13.11
C ILE A 160 -12.07 5.68 -13.70
N ILE A 161 -13.10 6.45 -14.06
CA ILE A 161 -12.97 7.74 -14.75
C ILE A 161 -12.12 8.70 -13.91
N GLY A 162 -11.01 9.17 -14.48
CA GLY A 162 -10.07 10.08 -13.82
C GLY A 162 -9.20 9.43 -12.73
N ASN A 163 -9.34 8.13 -12.46
CA ASN A 163 -8.51 7.38 -11.52
C ASN A 163 -7.60 6.39 -12.25
N HIS A 164 -6.60 6.93 -12.94
CA HIS A 164 -5.63 6.14 -13.70
C HIS A 164 -4.85 5.13 -12.84
N LYS A 165 -4.62 5.44 -11.56
CA LYS A 165 -3.94 4.51 -10.64
C LYS A 165 -4.80 3.28 -10.38
N LEU A 166 -6.10 3.45 -10.12
CA LEU A 166 -7.02 2.33 -9.96
C LEU A 166 -7.06 1.46 -11.23
N ALA A 167 -7.08 2.09 -12.41
CA ALA A 167 -7.02 1.38 -13.69
C ALA A 167 -5.75 0.53 -13.83
N ALA A 168 -4.58 1.15 -13.63
CA ALA A 168 -3.28 0.50 -13.80
C ALA A 168 -3.06 -0.63 -12.78
N GLN A 169 -3.57 -0.46 -11.57
CA GLN A 169 -3.51 -1.46 -10.50
C GLN A 169 -4.56 -2.56 -10.66
N GLN A 170 -5.46 -2.42 -11.64
CA GLN A 170 -6.65 -3.28 -11.81
C GLN A 170 -7.41 -3.42 -10.49
N GLY A 171 -7.55 -2.28 -9.81
CA GLY A 171 -7.95 -2.23 -8.42
C GLY A 171 -9.47 -2.27 -8.24
N CYS A 172 -9.87 -2.76 -7.09
CA CYS A 172 -11.21 -2.68 -6.54
C CYS A 172 -11.12 -2.59 -5.01
N PHE A 173 -12.25 -2.41 -4.36
CA PHE A 173 -12.26 -2.23 -2.92
C PHE A 173 -13.26 -3.15 -2.23
N THR A 174 -13.00 -3.43 -0.97
CA THR A 174 -14.05 -3.85 -0.03
C THR A 174 -14.30 -2.73 0.94
N TRP A 175 -15.55 -2.38 1.19
CA TRP A 175 -15.95 -1.58 2.34
C TRP A 175 -16.31 -2.49 3.51
N SER A 176 -16.03 -2.05 4.73
CA SER A 176 -16.44 -2.77 5.93
C SER A 176 -16.62 -1.85 7.12
N ASN A 177 -17.57 -2.18 7.99
CA ASN A 177 -17.73 -1.62 9.34
C ASN A 177 -17.10 -2.50 10.44
N VAL A 178 -16.35 -3.54 10.04
CA VAL A 178 -15.68 -4.47 10.95
C VAL A 178 -14.18 -4.18 11.03
N VAL A 179 -13.65 -4.14 12.24
CA VAL A 179 -12.22 -3.87 12.50
C VAL A 179 -11.33 -4.98 11.93
N ASP A 180 -11.63 -6.24 12.25
CA ASP A 180 -10.92 -7.41 11.75
C ASP A 180 -11.70 -8.07 10.60
N ILE A 181 -11.40 -7.64 9.38
CA ILE A 181 -12.07 -8.11 8.16
C ILE A 181 -11.71 -9.58 7.90
N GLU A 182 -10.47 -9.97 8.21
CA GLU A 182 -10.03 -11.36 8.05
C GLU A 182 -10.82 -12.29 8.97
N ALA A 183 -10.88 -11.98 10.27
CA ALA A 183 -11.64 -12.80 11.22
C ALA A 183 -13.13 -12.88 10.86
N HIS A 184 -13.73 -11.78 10.39
CA HIS A 184 -15.13 -11.76 9.95
C HIS A 184 -15.39 -12.69 8.76
N ILE A 185 -14.52 -12.65 7.74
CA ILE A 185 -14.65 -13.54 6.58
C ILE A 185 -14.48 -15.00 7.02
N ARG A 186 -13.46 -15.28 7.85
CA ARG A 186 -13.18 -16.62 8.38
C ARG A 186 -14.33 -17.20 9.20
N ALA A 187 -14.98 -16.38 10.03
CA ALA A 187 -16.14 -16.79 10.83
C ALA A 187 -17.36 -17.19 9.97
N ASN A 188 -17.36 -16.78 8.70
CA ASN A 188 -18.41 -17.07 7.74
C ASN A 188 -18.12 -18.28 6.84
N GLU A 189 -16.93 -18.88 6.97
CA GLU A 189 -16.51 -20.08 6.24
C GLU A 189 -17.01 -21.36 6.91
N THR A 190 -17.19 -22.41 6.11
CA THR A 190 -17.48 -23.77 6.58
C THR A 190 -16.42 -24.74 6.07
N ASP A 191 -16.55 -26.03 6.35
CA ASP A 191 -15.67 -27.04 5.74
C ASP A 191 -15.88 -27.15 4.22
N ALA A 192 -17.10 -26.88 3.76
CA ALA A 192 -17.47 -26.94 2.34
C ALA A 192 -17.18 -25.63 1.58
N THR A 193 -17.22 -24.48 2.27
CA THR A 193 -17.13 -23.16 1.64
C THR A 193 -16.02 -22.34 2.26
N LYS A 194 -15.02 -21.98 1.45
CA LYS A 194 -13.94 -21.04 1.77
C LYS A 194 -14.03 -19.83 0.86
N TYR A 195 -13.82 -18.65 1.42
CA TYR A 195 -13.83 -17.39 0.68
C TYR A 195 -12.45 -16.76 0.60
N LEU A 196 -11.61 -16.97 1.61
CA LEU A 196 -10.31 -16.31 1.71
C LEU A 196 -9.20 -17.35 1.77
N THR A 197 -8.16 -17.18 0.97
CA THR A 197 -6.92 -17.96 1.08
C THR A 197 -5.76 -17.01 1.32
N LYS A 198 -4.87 -17.37 2.24
CA LYS A 198 -3.65 -16.60 2.54
C LYS A 198 -2.43 -17.45 2.18
N TYR A 199 -1.64 -16.94 1.26
CA TYR A 199 -0.34 -17.51 0.89
C TYR A 199 0.76 -16.72 1.55
N GLU A 200 1.70 -17.43 2.17
CA GLU A 200 2.92 -16.83 2.70
C GLU A 200 4.08 -17.20 1.79
N ILE A 201 4.89 -16.21 1.44
CA ILE A 201 6.04 -16.39 0.55
C ILE A 201 7.27 -15.79 1.23
N PRO A 202 8.42 -16.50 1.26
CA PRO A 202 9.64 -15.97 1.87
C PRO A 202 10.04 -14.61 1.30
N SER A 203 10.28 -13.64 2.18
CA SER A 203 10.67 -12.28 1.81
C SER A 203 12.01 -12.23 1.07
N GLU A 204 12.88 -13.22 1.29
CA GLU A 204 14.16 -13.38 0.59
C GLU A 204 14.02 -13.54 -0.93
N LEU A 205 12.86 -13.96 -1.43
CA LEU A 205 12.60 -14.11 -2.86
C LEU A 205 12.37 -12.78 -3.57
N ARG A 206 12.31 -11.65 -2.83
CA ARG A 206 12.10 -10.30 -3.37
C ARG A 206 12.94 -9.99 -4.62
N PRO A 207 14.27 -10.23 -4.68
CA PRO A 207 15.07 -9.85 -5.86
C PRO A 207 14.64 -10.58 -7.13
N VAL A 208 14.29 -11.87 -7.01
CA VAL A 208 13.84 -12.69 -8.14
C VAL A 208 12.43 -12.30 -8.55
N VAL A 209 11.51 -12.21 -7.58
CA VAL A 209 10.10 -11.89 -7.82
C VAL A 209 9.95 -10.51 -8.45
N MET A 210 10.57 -9.48 -7.88
CA MET A 210 10.48 -8.10 -8.40
C MET A 210 11.06 -7.99 -9.82
N ARG A 211 12.13 -8.75 -10.14
CA ARG A 211 12.69 -8.80 -11.49
C ARG A 211 11.72 -9.44 -12.49
N GLU A 212 11.12 -10.58 -12.14
CA GLU A 212 10.12 -11.23 -12.99
C GLU A 212 8.92 -10.33 -13.23
N LEU A 213 8.38 -9.70 -12.17
CA LEU A 213 7.26 -8.77 -12.27
C LEU A 213 7.60 -7.57 -13.16
N SER A 214 8.80 -7.01 -13.04
CA SER A 214 9.25 -5.92 -13.92
C SER A 214 9.31 -6.36 -15.39
N LEU A 215 9.70 -7.61 -15.69
CA LEU A 215 9.70 -8.14 -17.05
C LEU A 215 8.27 -8.36 -17.60
N MET A 216 7.30 -8.58 -16.72
CA MET A 216 5.87 -8.62 -17.05
C MET A 216 5.24 -7.23 -17.20
N GLY A 217 6.03 -6.14 -17.08
CA GLY A 217 5.53 -4.77 -17.14
C GLY A 217 4.90 -4.27 -15.84
N ILE A 218 5.09 -4.98 -14.73
CA ILE A 218 4.57 -4.63 -13.41
C ILE A 218 5.69 -3.96 -12.61
N SER A 219 5.66 -2.62 -12.53
CA SER A 219 6.58 -1.85 -11.69
C SER A 219 5.93 -0.57 -11.16
N ALA A 220 6.61 0.10 -10.23
CA ALA A 220 6.15 1.36 -9.64
C ALA A 220 5.71 2.39 -10.70
N ILE A 221 6.50 2.53 -11.78
CA ILE A 221 6.25 3.53 -12.83
C ILE A 221 4.92 3.25 -13.54
N GLN A 222 4.62 1.99 -13.86
CA GLN A 222 3.35 1.64 -14.50
C GLN A 222 2.17 1.73 -13.54
N LEU A 223 2.33 1.29 -12.28
CA LEU A 223 1.22 1.19 -11.32
C LEU A 223 0.87 2.53 -10.64
N MET A 224 1.85 3.42 -10.50
CA MET A 224 1.70 4.70 -9.82
C MET A 224 2.62 5.77 -10.43
N PRO A 225 2.38 6.21 -11.68
CA PRO A 225 3.27 7.16 -12.36
C PRO A 225 3.50 8.44 -11.56
N SER A 226 4.75 8.68 -11.16
CA SER A 226 5.19 9.87 -10.45
C SER A 226 6.72 9.96 -10.48
N VAL A 227 7.28 11.13 -10.13
CA VAL A 227 8.74 11.26 -9.93
C VAL A 227 9.22 10.31 -8.84
N GLU A 228 8.44 10.15 -7.77
CA GLU A 228 8.71 9.19 -6.70
C GLU A 228 8.81 7.76 -7.23
N ALA A 229 7.90 7.34 -8.12
CA ALA A 229 7.94 6.01 -8.73
C ALA A 229 9.16 5.80 -9.65
N VAL A 230 9.61 6.84 -10.35
CA VAL A 230 10.86 6.80 -11.12
C VAL A 230 12.06 6.58 -10.19
N CYS A 231 12.16 7.36 -9.11
CA CYS A 231 13.22 7.20 -8.12
C CYS A 231 13.19 5.80 -7.46
N LYS A 232 12.00 5.30 -7.13
CA LYS A 232 11.80 3.97 -6.55
C LYS A 232 12.31 2.89 -7.49
N LYS A 233 11.92 2.91 -8.77
CA LYS A 233 12.36 1.94 -9.76
C LYS A 233 13.87 1.98 -9.98
N ALA A 234 14.47 3.18 -10.06
CA ALA A 234 15.91 3.33 -10.20
C ALA A 234 16.68 2.73 -9.02
N PHE A 235 16.16 2.91 -7.79
CA PHE A 235 16.72 2.28 -6.60
C PHE A 235 16.58 0.75 -6.62
N GLU A 236 15.41 0.22 -7.00
CA GLU A 236 15.20 -1.23 -7.16
C GLU A 236 16.19 -1.85 -8.15
N ASP A 237 16.46 -1.18 -9.28
CA ASP A 237 17.44 -1.63 -10.28
C ASP A 237 18.88 -1.55 -9.78
N MET A 238 19.20 -0.59 -8.91
CA MET A 238 20.50 -0.51 -8.26
C MET A 238 20.69 -1.66 -7.27
N VAL A 239 19.68 -1.95 -6.44
CA VAL A 239 19.71 -3.06 -5.47
C VAL A 239 19.83 -4.41 -6.19
N ALA A 240 19.04 -4.63 -7.25
CA ALA A 240 19.11 -5.87 -8.03
C ALA A 240 20.50 -6.12 -8.61
N ARG A 241 21.18 -5.07 -9.12
CA ARG A 241 22.56 -5.17 -9.62
C ARG A 241 23.57 -5.46 -8.51
N HIS A 242 23.42 -4.81 -7.35
CA HIS A 242 24.30 -5.03 -6.20
C HIS A 242 24.22 -6.47 -5.67
N LEU A 243 23.02 -7.04 -5.60
CA LEU A 243 22.83 -8.42 -5.12
C LEU A 243 23.34 -9.47 -6.11
N GLN A 244 23.28 -9.20 -7.42
CA GLN A 244 23.83 -10.09 -8.45
C GLN A 244 25.37 -10.02 -8.52
N ASN A 245 25.95 -8.84 -8.27
CA ASN A 245 27.39 -8.59 -8.30
C ASN A 245 27.79 -7.77 -7.07
N PRO A 246 27.97 -8.39 -5.90
CA PRO A 246 28.39 -7.67 -4.71
C PRO A 246 29.74 -7.01 -4.99
N PRO A 247 29.91 -5.70 -4.74
CA PRO A 247 31.18 -5.04 -4.95
C PRO A 247 32.23 -5.78 -4.11
N LYS A 248 33.34 -6.17 -4.76
CA LYS A 248 34.51 -6.70 -4.04
C LYS A 248 34.81 -5.68 -2.93
N LYS A 249 34.91 -6.15 -1.67
CA LYS A 249 35.38 -5.31 -0.56
C LYS A 249 36.53 -4.49 -1.11
N ILE A 250 36.38 -3.17 -1.14
CA ILE A 250 37.52 -2.29 -1.34
C ILE A 250 38.43 -2.66 -0.18
N LEU A 251 39.48 -3.42 -0.48
CA LEU A 251 40.58 -3.64 0.46
C LEU A 251 40.90 -2.26 0.99
N SER A 252 40.78 -2.14 2.30
CA SER A 252 41.09 -0.94 3.06
C SER A 252 42.28 -0.25 2.42
N TYR A 253 42.18 1.05 2.21
CA TYR A 253 43.31 1.93 1.92
C TYR A 253 44.43 1.58 2.92
N GLU A 254 45.36 0.73 2.52
CA GLU A 254 46.59 0.47 3.27
C GLU A 254 47.43 1.73 3.10
N ASP A 255 47.35 2.58 4.12
CA ASP A 255 48.45 3.29 4.76
C ASP A 255 49.73 3.39 3.89
N SER A 256 49.71 4.23 2.86
CA SER A 256 50.90 4.60 2.06
C SER A 256 51.58 5.87 2.57
N SER A 257 51.28 6.29 3.81
CA SER A 257 51.92 7.44 4.45
C SER A 257 52.46 7.07 5.83
N ARG A 258 53.47 6.20 5.86
CA ARG A 258 54.41 6.11 6.98
C ARG A 258 55.80 6.56 6.53
N GLU A 259 56.03 7.86 6.57
CA GLU A 259 57.34 8.37 7.01
C GLU A 259 57.25 8.72 8.50
N PRO A 260 58.28 8.42 9.31
CA PRO A 260 58.24 8.64 10.74
C PRO A 260 58.74 10.05 11.03
N ASN A 261 57.87 10.94 11.55
CA ASN A 261 58.39 12.03 12.37
C ASN A 261 57.43 12.48 13.47
N ARG A 262 57.93 12.25 14.68
CA ARG A 262 57.68 12.92 15.96
C ARG A 262 56.80 14.17 15.89
N PHE A 263 55.72 14.20 16.67
CA PHE A 263 55.50 15.16 17.76
C PHE A 263 54.21 14.80 18.51
N ALA A 264 54.32 14.67 19.84
CA ALA A 264 53.20 14.41 20.73
C ALA A 264 52.47 15.71 21.05
N VAL A 265 51.12 15.74 20.95
CA VAL A 265 50.27 16.60 21.80
C VAL A 265 48.91 15.93 22.02
N ARG A 266 48.55 15.78 23.30
CA ARG A 266 47.24 15.39 23.85
C ARG A 266 46.12 16.33 23.35
N GLY A 267 44.99 15.77 22.96
CA GLY A 267 43.75 16.52 22.78
C GLY A 267 42.52 15.61 22.83
N LYS A 268 41.77 15.68 23.94
CA LYS A 268 40.48 15.01 24.13
C LYS A 268 39.49 15.48 23.06
N PHE A 269 38.78 14.57 22.40
CA PHE A 269 37.55 14.90 21.68
C PHE A 269 36.41 13.99 22.14
N GLN A 270 35.34 14.65 22.59
CA GLN A 270 34.06 14.08 22.99
C GLN A 270 33.31 13.58 21.76
N ASP A 271 32.77 12.36 21.86
CA ASP A 271 31.79 11.83 20.93
C ASP A 271 30.47 12.61 21.01
N LYS A 272 30.08 13.22 19.90
CA LYS A 272 28.67 13.50 19.58
C LYS A 272 28.32 12.67 18.35
N GLN A 273 27.71 11.51 18.58
CA GLN A 273 26.95 10.81 17.55
C GLN A 273 25.63 11.57 17.32
N SER A 274 25.46 12.20 16.15
CA SER A 274 24.14 12.55 15.63
C SER A 274 23.73 11.50 14.61
N VAL A 275 22.80 10.64 15.02
CA VAL A 275 22.10 9.66 14.19
C VAL A 275 21.13 10.42 13.28
N LEU A 276 21.32 10.34 11.96
CA LEU A 276 20.31 10.73 10.97
C LEU A 276 19.33 9.56 10.81
N SER A 277 18.29 9.53 11.64
CA SER A 277 17.09 8.73 11.40
C SER A 277 16.20 9.46 10.40
N PHE A 278 15.96 8.87 9.23
CA PHE A 278 15.07 9.40 8.20
C PHE A 278 13.61 9.20 8.66
N ASN A 279 12.90 10.29 8.96
CA ASN A 279 11.48 10.27 9.37
C ASN A 279 10.60 10.82 8.22
N PRO A 280 9.77 9.99 7.56
CA PRO A 280 9.04 10.40 6.35
C PRO A 280 7.81 11.30 6.58
N GLN A 281 7.56 11.81 7.80
CA GLN A 281 6.38 12.65 8.10
C GLN A 281 6.63 14.18 8.11
N ARG A 282 7.73 14.69 7.57
CA ARG A 282 7.99 16.14 7.48
C ARG A 282 8.28 16.62 6.06
N MET A 283 7.26 16.62 5.20
CA MET A 283 7.22 17.52 4.03
C MET A 283 5.78 17.96 3.79
N ALA A 284 5.28 18.82 4.69
CA ALA A 284 4.07 19.62 4.46
C ALA A 284 4.26 20.99 5.12
N SER A 285 5.21 21.77 4.60
CA SER A 285 5.28 23.23 4.83
C SER A 285 6.35 23.84 3.94
N ALA A 286 6.00 24.15 2.68
CA ALA A 286 6.72 25.15 1.91
C ALA A 286 5.70 26.22 1.51
N GLN A 287 5.86 27.38 2.13
CA GLN A 287 5.06 28.58 1.95
C GLN A 287 5.13 29.06 0.50
N THR A 288 3.99 29.46 -0.05
CA THR A 288 3.88 30.22 -1.29
C THR A 288 4.48 31.63 -1.10
N PRO A 289 5.26 32.16 -2.05
CA PRO A 289 5.64 33.56 -2.03
C PRO A 289 4.48 34.45 -2.49
N SER A 290 4.26 35.54 -1.74
CA SER A 290 3.25 36.57 -1.95
C SER A 290 3.37 37.25 -3.33
N ALA A 291 2.25 37.36 -4.05
CA ALA A 291 2.15 38.20 -5.24
C ALA A 291 1.89 39.66 -4.86
N THR A 292 2.82 40.56 -5.18
CA THR A 292 2.60 42.02 -5.19
C THR A 292 1.78 42.44 -6.43
N PRO A 293 0.89 43.44 -6.34
CA PRO A 293 -0.01 43.81 -7.43
C PRO A 293 0.68 44.75 -8.44
N TYR A 294 0.55 44.42 -9.73
CA TYR A 294 1.00 45.27 -10.83
C TYR A 294 0.01 46.43 -11.04
N LYS A 295 0.46 47.66 -10.80
CA LYS A 295 -0.27 48.90 -11.10
C LYS A 295 -0.34 49.11 -12.62
N ARG A 296 -1.53 49.20 -13.19
CA ARG A 296 -1.77 49.84 -14.51
C ARG A 296 -1.79 51.36 -14.33
N LYS A 297 -0.97 52.08 -15.10
CA LYS A 297 -1.15 53.50 -15.43
C LYS A 297 -0.97 53.70 -16.93
N THR A 298 -2.04 54.23 -17.54
CA THR A 298 -2.10 55.22 -18.64
C THR A 298 -1.30 54.96 -19.91
N SER A 299 -2.03 54.71 -21.01
CA SER A 299 -2.36 55.71 -22.04
C SER A 299 -3.64 55.29 -22.74
#